data_AF-A0A7J6DIR8-F1
#
_entry.id   AF-A0A7J6DIR8-F1
#
_cell.length_a   1.000
_cell.length_b   1.000
_cell.length_c   1.000
_cell.angle_alpha   90.00
_cell.angle_beta   90.00
_cell.angle_gamma   90.00
#
_symmetry.space_group_name_H-M   'P 1'
#
loop_
_entity.id
_entity.type
_entity.pdbx_description
1 polymer ?
#
loop_
_entity_poly.entity_id
_entity_poly.type
_entity_poly.pdbx_seq_one_letter_code
_entity_poly.pdbx_strand_id
1 'polypeptide(L)'
;MWPCGIFRVADCLVSQSAGPTITHRAVKCKAEWPYSEVRRLAVFSDSERAHFEENMALLAAAEFCEFKSCPSCESYVEREDLSNLGVKCTICTKNTCYQFCWQCMREWKGAALYCGYDDCVNPDIDKLAKCRNVTLPSVHNVECPAIRACPTCGAQRLRL
;
A
#
# COMPACT_ATOMS: atom_id res chain seq x y z
N MET A 1 -3.78 13.60 -18.19
CA MET A 1 -2.52 13.92 -17.47
C MET A 1 -2.52 13.14 -16.16
N TRP A 2 -1.97 11.93 -16.17
CA TRP A 2 -1.58 11.18 -14.97
C TRP A 2 -0.21 10.57 -15.32
N PRO A 3 0.89 11.09 -14.75
CA PRO A 3 2.20 10.49 -14.92
C PRO A 3 2.38 9.35 -13.91
N CYS A 4 3.48 8.60 -14.07
CA CYS A 4 3.94 7.48 -13.24
C CYS A 4 3.46 6.10 -13.74
N GLY A 5 4.00 5.72 -14.89
CA GLY A 5 4.23 4.32 -15.22
C GLY A 5 5.41 3.74 -14.40
N ILE A 6 5.61 2.45 -14.63
CA ILE A 6 6.59 1.51 -14.03
C ILE A 6 5.96 0.63 -12.94
N PHE A 7 5.32 -0.45 -13.38
CA PHE A 7 4.98 -1.59 -12.53
C PHE A 7 5.95 -2.72 -12.86
N ARG A 8 6.73 -3.13 -11.85
CA ARG A 8 7.63 -4.29 -11.95
C ARG A 8 6.85 -5.56 -11.74
N VAL A 9 6.67 -6.37 -12.78
CA VAL A 9 6.25 -7.76 -12.62
C VAL A 9 7.07 -8.64 -13.56
N ALA A 10 8.15 -9.22 -13.04
CA ALA A 10 8.80 -10.36 -13.67
C ALA A 10 9.66 -11.12 -12.67
N ASP A 11 9.01 -11.89 -11.79
CA ASP A 11 9.62 -13.08 -11.17
C ASP A 11 8.58 -14.20 -10.96
N CYS A 12 7.62 -14.35 -11.88
CA CYS A 12 6.67 -15.45 -11.81
C CYS A 12 6.27 -15.98 -13.19
N LEU A 13 7.26 -16.39 -13.99
CA LEU A 13 7.02 -17.16 -15.23
C LEU A 13 8.11 -18.21 -15.45
N VAL A 14 8.51 -18.92 -14.40
CA VAL A 14 9.09 -20.26 -14.57
C VAL A 14 8.67 -21.11 -13.37
N SER A 15 7.51 -21.75 -13.47
CA SER A 15 7.27 -23.07 -12.86
C SER A 15 5.95 -23.62 -13.38
N GLN A 16 6.06 -24.76 -14.07
CA GLN A 16 4.99 -25.74 -14.36
C GLN A 16 4.14 -25.56 -15.62
N SER A 17 4.78 -25.74 -16.78
CA SER A 17 4.18 -26.59 -17.84
C SER A 17 5.30 -27.27 -18.62
N ALA A 18 5.37 -28.59 -18.53
CA ALA A 18 6.34 -29.41 -19.26
C ALA A 18 6.13 -29.27 -20.77
N GLY A 19 7.12 -28.71 -21.46
CA GLY A 19 7.25 -28.55 -22.92
C GLY A 19 8.73 -28.32 -23.28
N PRO A 20 9.18 -28.64 -24.50
CA PRO A 20 10.53 -29.10 -24.77
C PRO A 20 11.59 -28.06 -24.41
N THR A 21 12.63 -28.54 -23.74
CA THR A 21 13.81 -27.82 -23.29
C THR A 21 14.38 -26.89 -24.37
N ILE A 22 14.17 -25.57 -24.22
CA ILE A 22 14.96 -24.58 -24.93
C ILE A 22 16.31 -24.48 -24.20
N THR A 23 17.29 -25.24 -24.66
CA THR A 23 18.70 -25.03 -24.35
C THR A 23 19.19 -23.78 -25.06
N HIS A 24 18.83 -22.61 -24.56
CA HIS A 24 19.52 -21.38 -24.91
C HIS A 24 19.72 -20.60 -23.63
N ARG A 25 20.97 -20.22 -23.35
CA ARG A 25 21.35 -19.40 -22.21
C ARG A 25 20.53 -18.11 -22.29
N ALA A 26 19.38 -18.08 -21.58
CA ALA A 26 18.39 -17.04 -21.76
C ALA A 26 18.95 -15.73 -21.20
N VAL A 27 19.40 -14.86 -22.10
CA VAL A 27 19.70 -13.49 -21.76
C VAL A 27 18.36 -12.86 -21.39
N LYS A 28 18.10 -12.71 -20.09
CA LYS A 28 16.91 -12.01 -19.61
C LYS A 28 16.98 -10.57 -20.12
N CYS A 29 16.05 -10.18 -20.99
CA CYS A 29 15.89 -8.76 -21.28
C CYS A 29 15.32 -8.11 -20.01
N LYS A 30 15.95 -7.04 -19.50
CA LYS A 30 15.48 -6.29 -18.33
C LYS A 30 14.39 -5.28 -18.71
N ALA A 31 13.71 -5.51 -19.83
CA ALA A 31 12.68 -4.63 -20.34
C ALA A 31 11.38 -4.89 -19.57
N GLU A 32 10.76 -3.82 -19.07
CA GLU A 32 9.48 -3.89 -18.39
C GLU A 32 8.35 -4.01 -19.41
N TRP A 33 7.32 -4.80 -19.08
CA TRP A 33 6.17 -5.01 -19.94
C TRP A 33 4.94 -4.34 -19.34
N PRO A 34 4.19 -3.54 -20.13
CA PRO A 34 2.94 -2.99 -19.66
C PRO A 34 1.93 -4.12 -19.42
N TYR A 35 1.18 -4.05 -18.33
CA TYR A 35 0.23 -5.11 -17.96
C TYR A 35 -0.80 -5.41 -19.07
N SER A 36 -1.19 -4.40 -19.86
CA SER A 36 -2.08 -4.60 -21.01
C SER A 36 -1.51 -5.59 -22.04
N GLU A 37 -0.19 -5.57 -22.28
CA GLU A 37 0.48 -6.51 -23.19
C GLU A 37 0.60 -7.90 -22.55
N VAL A 38 0.88 -7.96 -21.24
CA VAL A 38 0.88 -9.23 -20.50
C VAL A 38 -0.49 -9.89 -20.57
N ARG A 39 -1.57 -9.16 -20.32
CA ARG A 39 -2.95 -9.67 -20.37
C ARG A 39 -3.36 -10.13 -21.78
N ARG A 40 -2.80 -9.52 -22.82
CA ARG A 40 -3.07 -9.84 -24.23
C ARG A 40 -2.32 -11.10 -24.70
N LEU A 41 -1.10 -11.30 -24.22
CA LEU A 41 -0.17 -12.32 -24.71
C LEU A 41 -0.04 -13.53 -23.79
N ALA A 42 -0.33 -13.37 -22.49
CA ALA A 42 -0.34 -14.47 -21.55
C ALA A 42 -1.56 -15.37 -21.81
N VAL A 43 -1.30 -16.68 -21.86
CA VAL A 43 -2.35 -17.70 -21.97
C VAL A 43 -2.80 -18.07 -20.56
N PHE A 44 -3.44 -17.12 -19.86
CA PHE A 44 -4.02 -17.40 -18.54
C PHE A 44 -5.38 -18.07 -18.70
N SER A 45 -5.65 -19.09 -17.87
CA SER A 45 -7.02 -19.47 -17.57
C SER A 45 -7.74 -18.35 -16.81
N ASP A 46 -9.08 -18.40 -16.77
CA ASP A 46 -9.86 -17.37 -16.09
C ASP A 46 -9.53 -17.29 -14.58
N SER A 47 -9.25 -18.42 -13.93
CA SER A 47 -8.87 -18.46 -12.51
C SER A 47 -7.47 -17.88 -12.26
N GLU A 48 -6.50 -18.19 -13.12
CA GLU A 48 -5.14 -17.64 -13.02
C GLU A 48 -5.14 -16.13 -13.24
N ARG A 49 -5.90 -15.65 -14.22
CA ARG A 49 -6.05 -14.21 -14.47
C ARG A 49 -6.70 -13.51 -13.28
N ALA A 50 -7.77 -14.08 -12.72
CA ALA A 50 -8.43 -13.52 -11.55
C ALA A 50 -7.48 -13.44 -10.34
N HIS A 51 -6.77 -14.53 -10.04
CA HIS A 51 -5.78 -14.56 -8.97
C HIS A 51 -4.65 -13.54 -9.19
N PHE A 52 -4.15 -13.41 -10.43
CA PHE A 52 -3.13 -12.42 -10.76
C PHE A 52 -3.62 -10.98 -10.55
N GLU A 53 -4.82 -10.66 -11.08
CA GLU A 53 -5.42 -9.33 -10.97
C GLU A 53 -5.74 -8.97 -9.52
N GLU A 54 -6.23 -9.92 -8.73
CA GLU A 54 -6.49 -9.75 -7.29
C GLU A 54 -5.20 -9.44 -6.52
N ASN A 55 -4.14 -10.23 -6.71
CA ASN A 55 -2.88 -10.00 -6.04
C ASN A 55 -2.24 -8.67 -6.47
N MET A 56 -2.30 -8.33 -7.76
CA MET A 56 -1.80 -7.05 -8.26
C MET A 56 -2.56 -5.87 -7.63
N ALA A 57 -3.89 -5.99 -7.52
CA ALA A 57 -4.71 -4.97 -6.86
C ALA A 57 -4.39 -4.85 -5.36
N LEU A 58 -4.20 -5.97 -4.65
CA LEU A 58 -3.82 -5.98 -3.24
C LEU A 58 -2.44 -5.35 -3.00
N LEU A 59 -1.45 -5.69 -3.83
CA LEU A 59 -0.11 -5.11 -3.74
C LEU A 59 -0.14 -3.60 -4.06
N ALA A 60 -0.89 -3.20 -5.09
CA ALA A 60 -1.06 -1.78 -5.40
C ALA A 60 -1.77 -1.04 -4.27
N ALA A 61 -2.84 -1.60 -3.70
CA ALA A 61 -3.52 -1.01 -2.57
C ALA A 61 -2.58 -0.91 -1.34
N ALA A 62 -1.78 -1.94 -1.05
CA ALA A 62 -0.84 -1.93 0.07
C ALA A 62 0.27 -0.87 -0.09
N GLU A 63 0.69 -0.58 -1.32
CA GLU A 63 1.74 0.38 -1.62
C GLU A 63 1.21 1.82 -1.72
N PHE A 64 0.03 2.00 -2.32
CA PHE A 64 -0.46 3.33 -2.74
C PHE A 64 -1.68 3.82 -1.97
N CYS A 65 -2.44 2.93 -1.31
CA CYS A 65 -3.66 3.29 -0.59
C CYS A 65 -3.46 3.14 0.92
N GLU A 66 -3.79 4.19 1.67
CA GLU A 66 -4.04 4.05 3.10
C GLU A 66 -5.49 3.57 3.30
N PHE A 67 -5.68 2.25 3.34
CA PHE A 67 -6.96 1.65 3.68
C PHE A 67 -6.89 0.93 5.02
N LYS A 68 -8.01 0.91 5.74
CA LYS A 68 -8.17 0.14 6.98
C LYS A 68 -9.52 -0.56 7.01
N SER A 69 -9.57 -1.69 7.70
CA SER A 69 -10.83 -2.40 7.93
C SER A 69 -11.66 -1.66 8.97
N CYS A 70 -12.95 -1.46 8.67
CA CYS A 70 -13.92 -0.86 9.59
C CYS A 70 -14.12 -1.77 10.82
N PRO A 71 -13.92 -1.28 12.06
CA PRO A 71 -14.11 -2.07 13.27
C PRO A 71 -15.54 -2.62 13.47
N SER A 72 -16.54 -2.04 12.81
CA SER A 72 -17.95 -2.45 12.96
C SER A 72 -18.42 -3.46 11.91
N CYS A 73 -17.93 -3.40 10.69
CA CYS A 73 -18.45 -4.20 9.57
C CYS A 73 -17.36 -4.84 8.70
N GLU A 74 -16.10 -4.70 9.09
CA GLU A 74 -14.90 -5.29 8.48
C GLU A 74 -14.60 -4.88 7.04
N SER A 75 -15.48 -4.10 6.39
CA SER A 75 -15.25 -3.52 5.07
C SER A 75 -14.04 -2.59 5.07
N TYR A 76 -13.28 -2.59 3.97
CA TYR A 76 -12.19 -1.64 3.79
C TYR A 76 -12.71 -0.22 3.54
N VAL A 77 -12.07 0.74 4.21
CA VAL A 77 -12.36 2.16 4.11
C VAL A 77 -11.07 2.90 3.82
N GLU A 78 -11.12 3.84 2.88
CA GLU A 78 -10.04 4.77 2.56
C GLU A 78 -10.39 6.17 3.04
N ARG A 79 -9.36 6.97 3.38
CA ARG A 79 -9.54 8.38 3.74
C ARG A 79 -9.39 9.27 2.52
N GLU A 80 -10.36 10.15 2.30
CA GLU A 80 -10.23 11.25 1.34
C GLU A 80 -9.29 12.34 1.88
N ASP A 81 -9.47 12.72 3.14
CA ASP A 81 -8.63 13.71 3.83
C ASP A 81 -7.68 13.03 4.82
N LEU A 82 -6.38 13.06 4.52
CA LEU A 82 -5.33 12.48 5.37
C LEU A 82 -5.09 13.28 6.65
N SER A 83 -5.52 14.55 6.71
CA SER A 83 -5.41 15.41 7.90
C SER A 83 -6.52 15.15 8.92
N ASN A 84 -7.66 14.61 8.48
CA ASN A 84 -8.75 14.23 9.35
C ASN A 84 -8.55 12.80 9.87
N LEU A 85 -8.53 12.64 11.19
CA LEU A 85 -8.42 11.34 11.85
C LEU A 85 -9.78 10.65 12.02
N GLY A 86 -10.88 11.39 11.89
CA GLY A 86 -12.24 10.90 12.02
C GLY A 86 -12.75 10.38 10.68
N VAL A 87 -12.91 9.07 10.59
CA VAL A 87 -13.31 8.40 9.35
C VAL A 87 -14.73 7.89 9.47
N LYS A 88 -15.57 8.25 8.50
CA LYS A 88 -16.94 7.77 8.38
C LYS A 88 -16.97 6.55 7.48
N CYS A 89 -17.46 5.43 7.99
CA CYS A 89 -17.73 4.25 7.15
C CYS A 89 -18.98 4.51 6.30
N THR A 90 -18.86 4.40 4.98
CA THR A 90 -19.97 4.57 4.03
C THR A 90 -20.86 3.32 3.93
N ILE A 91 -20.36 2.16 4.36
CA ILE A 91 -21.09 0.88 4.35
C ILE A 91 -22.00 0.74 5.58
N CYS A 92 -21.56 1.23 6.73
CA CYS A 92 -22.33 1.25 7.97
C CYS A 92 -23.51 2.23 7.86
N THR A 93 -24.65 1.74 7.40
CA THR A 93 -25.89 2.51 7.23
C THR A 93 -26.94 2.24 8.30
N LYS A 94 -26.82 1.12 9.04
CA LYS A 94 -27.91 0.60 9.87
C LYS A 94 -28.20 1.36 11.17
N ASN A 95 -27.32 2.25 11.67
CA ASN A 95 -27.48 2.73 13.06
C ASN A 95 -26.94 4.14 13.38
N THR A 96 -26.96 5.08 12.43
CA THR A 96 -26.11 6.28 12.36
C THR A 96 -24.76 5.95 11.75
N CYS A 97 -24.21 6.87 10.96
CA CYS A 97 -22.98 6.61 10.21
C CYS A 97 -21.84 6.31 11.19
N TYR A 98 -21.40 5.06 11.25
CA TYR A 98 -20.32 4.66 12.15
C TYR A 98 -19.06 5.46 11.82
N GLN A 99 -18.54 6.17 12.82
CA GLN A 99 -17.30 6.94 12.73
C GLN A 99 -16.28 6.37 13.69
N PHE A 100 -15.03 6.29 13.24
CA PHE A 100 -13.92 5.76 14.03
C PHE A 100 -12.66 6.57 13.81
N CYS A 101 -11.73 6.47 14.75
CA CYS A 101 -10.41 7.09 14.66
C CYS A 101 -9.46 6.25 13.79
N TRP A 102 -8.80 6.88 12.84
CA TRP A 102 -7.84 6.23 11.95
C TRP A 102 -6.60 5.67 12.66
N GLN A 103 -6.23 6.23 13.82
CA GLN A 103 -5.03 5.79 14.56
C GLN A 103 -5.34 4.59 15.43
N CYS A 104 -6.28 4.75 16.38
CA CYS A 104 -6.55 3.75 17.41
C CYS A 104 -7.71 2.79 17.07
N MET A 105 -8.39 2.99 15.94
CA MET A 105 -9.49 2.14 15.46
C MET A 105 -10.69 2.05 16.42
N ARG A 106 -10.82 2.99 17.37
CA ARG A 106 -11.96 3.09 18.29
C ARG A 106 -13.03 4.01 17.74
N GLU A 107 -14.25 3.84 18.23
CA GLU A 107 -15.39 4.73 17.93
C GLU A 107 -15.04 6.21 18.20
N TRP A 108 -15.41 7.08 17.26
CA TRP A 108 -15.03 8.49 17.28
C TRP A 108 -15.74 9.27 18.40
N LYS A 109 -14.95 9.90 19.28
CA LYS A 109 -15.46 10.73 20.40
C LYS A 109 -14.87 12.16 20.44
N GLY A 110 -14.17 12.58 19.38
CA GLY A 110 -13.40 13.82 19.35
C GLY A 110 -14.03 14.94 18.51
N ALA A 111 -13.51 16.17 18.66
CA ALA A 111 -13.70 17.23 17.68
C ALA A 111 -12.90 16.89 16.41
N ALA A 112 -13.34 17.35 15.24
CA ALA A 112 -12.88 16.90 13.91
C ALA A 112 -11.36 16.69 13.71
N LEU A 113 -10.50 17.39 14.45
CA LEU A 113 -9.04 17.34 14.27
C LEU A 113 -8.30 16.37 15.20
N TYR A 114 -8.87 15.95 16.32
CA TYR A 114 -8.17 15.10 17.30
C TYR A 114 -9.08 14.04 17.91
N CYS A 115 -8.49 12.89 18.23
CA CYS A 115 -9.21 11.82 18.92
C CYS A 115 -9.50 12.24 20.37
N GLY A 116 -10.67 11.90 20.89
CA GLY A 116 -11.07 12.21 22.27
C GLY A 116 -10.51 11.26 23.34
N TYR A 117 -9.64 10.31 22.97
CA TYR A 117 -8.99 9.40 23.91
C TYR A 117 -7.55 9.86 24.18
N ASP A 118 -7.20 10.06 25.45
CA ASP A 118 -5.88 10.56 25.87
C ASP A 118 -4.73 9.60 25.51
N ASP A 119 -5.03 8.31 25.38
CA ASP A 119 -4.07 7.26 24.99
C ASP A 119 -4.01 7.03 23.47
N CYS A 120 -4.65 7.88 22.67
CA CYS A 120 -4.59 7.79 21.21
C CYS A 120 -3.23 8.29 20.70
N VAL A 121 -2.33 7.34 20.43
CA VAL A 121 -1.01 7.62 19.84
C VAL A 121 -0.97 7.11 18.41
N ASN A 122 -0.34 7.88 17.51
CA ASN A 122 -0.06 7.41 16.15
C ASN A 122 0.93 6.23 16.21
N PRO A 123 0.56 5.03 15.72
CA PRO A 123 1.44 3.86 15.71
C PRO A 123 2.78 4.08 15.02
N ASP A 124 2.84 5.00 14.06
CA ASP A 124 4.05 5.29 13.32
C ASP A 124 5.02 6.20 14.09
N ILE A 125 4.57 6.94 15.11
CA ILE A 125 5.48 7.74 15.97
C ILE A 125 6.52 6.82 16.63
N ASP A 126 6.08 5.67 17.12
CA ASP A 126 6.95 4.68 17.74
C ASP A 126 7.99 4.12 16.77
N LYS A 127 7.57 3.88 15.52
CA LYS A 127 8.48 3.42 14.45
C LYS A 127 9.49 4.49 14.05
N LEU A 128 9.06 5.74 13.99
CA LEU A 128 9.92 6.88 13.69
C LEU A 128 10.92 7.13 14.82
N ALA A 129 10.48 7.04 16.08
CA ALA A 129 11.34 7.23 17.24
C ALA A 129 12.41 6.14 17.36
N LYS A 130 12.08 4.89 17.00
CA LYS A 130 13.00 3.75 17.02
C LYS A 130 13.78 3.57 15.70
N CYS A 131 13.61 4.48 14.75
CA CYS A 131 14.21 4.36 13.42
C CYS A 131 15.74 4.56 13.48
N ARG A 132 16.49 3.67 12.82
CA ARG A 132 17.94 3.84 12.66
C ARG A 132 18.25 4.95 11.64
N ASN A 133 19.42 5.56 11.78
CA ASN A 133 19.95 6.42 10.72
C ASN A 133 20.56 5.60 9.58
N VAL A 134 20.52 6.16 8.38
CA VAL A 134 21.21 5.71 7.18
C VAL A 134 22.04 6.86 6.62
N THR A 135 23.20 6.53 6.08
CA THR A 135 24.06 7.45 5.33
C THR A 135 23.63 7.43 3.88
N LEU A 136 23.48 8.61 3.26
CA LEU A 136 23.16 8.75 1.84
C LEU A 136 24.43 9.14 1.05
N PRO A 137 25.15 8.18 0.42
CA PRO A 137 26.41 8.50 -0.28
C PRO A 137 26.19 9.41 -1.49
N SER A 138 25.02 9.31 -2.13
CA SER A 138 24.59 10.15 -3.24
C SER A 138 24.34 11.61 -2.85
N VAL A 139 24.21 11.92 -1.55
CA VAL A 139 23.97 13.26 -1.03
C VAL A 139 25.03 13.58 0.00
N HIS A 140 26.30 13.65 -0.42
CA HIS A 140 27.42 14.07 0.43
C HIS A 140 27.55 13.30 1.76
N ASN A 141 27.19 12.02 1.78
CA ASN A 141 27.19 11.18 2.99
C ASN A 141 26.36 11.75 4.15
N VAL A 142 25.26 12.46 3.87
CA VAL A 142 24.35 12.94 4.91
C VAL A 142 23.74 11.76 5.67
N GLU A 143 23.80 11.82 7.01
CA GLU A 143 23.06 10.91 7.88
C GLU A 143 21.63 11.40 8.12
N CYS A 144 20.67 10.50 7.98
CA CYS A 144 19.27 10.79 8.24
C CYS A 144 18.50 9.53 8.66
N PRO A 145 17.33 9.65 9.31
CA PRO A 145 16.50 8.50 9.63
C PRO A 145 16.13 7.68 8.37
N ALA A 146 16.19 6.35 8.47
CA ALA A 146 15.83 5.42 7.40
C ALA A 146 14.35 5.48 7.01
N ILE A 147 13.52 6.05 7.88
CA ILE A 147 12.07 6.19 7.69
C ILE A 147 11.74 7.68 7.85
N ARG A 148 10.96 8.21 6.91
CA ARG A 148 10.43 9.57 6.97
C ARG A 148 8.91 9.54 6.87
N ALA A 149 8.26 10.30 7.74
CA ALA A 149 6.83 10.53 7.70
C ALA A 149 6.50 11.95 7.23
N CYS A 150 5.31 12.12 6.68
CA CYS A 150 4.77 13.42 6.34
C CYS A 150 4.53 14.23 7.63
N PRO A 151 5.06 15.47 7.75
CA PRO A 151 4.85 16.30 8.94
C PRO A 151 3.38 16.71 9.13
N THR A 152 2.57 16.65 8.07
CA THR A 152 1.16 17.08 8.08
C THR A 152 0.19 15.95 8.43
N CYS A 153 0.37 14.75 7.88
CA CYS A 153 -0.57 13.64 8.07
C CYS A 153 0.02 12.44 8.83
N GLY A 154 1.31 12.47 9.16
CA GLY A 154 1.99 11.41 9.91
C GLY A 154 2.19 10.10 9.15
N ALA A 155 1.71 9.99 7.91
CA ALA A 155 1.88 8.81 7.06
C ALA A 155 3.35 8.60 6.72
N GLN A 156 3.84 7.36 6.88
CA GLN A 156 5.14 6.95 6.36
C GLN A 156 5.13 7.06 4.83
N ARG A 157 6.01 7.88 4.24
CA ARG A 157 6.06 8.08 2.79
C ARG A 157 7.30 7.53 2.11
N LEU A 158 8.39 7.34 2.86
CA LEU A 158 9.68 6.93 2.31
C LEU A 158 10.40 6.00 3.29
N ARG A 159 10.90 4.88 2.76
CA ARG A 159 11.86 3.99 3.40
C ARG A 159 13.13 3.98 2.56
N LEU A 160 14.26 4.31 3.18
CA LEU A 160 15.59 4.46 2.58
C LEU A 160 16.48 3.25 2.83
#